data_AF-A0A530Y6K8-F1
#
_entry.id   AF-A0A530Y6K8-F1
#
_cell.length_a   1.000
_cell.length_b   1.000
_cell.length_c   1.000
_cell.angle_alpha   90.00
_cell.angle_beta   90.00
_cell.angle_gamma   90.00
#
_symmetry.space_group_name_H-M   'P 1'
#
loop_
_entity.id
_entity.type
_entity.pdbx_description
1 polymer ?
#
loop_
_entity_poly.entity_id
_entity_poly.type
_entity_poly.pdbx_seq_one_letter_code
_entity_poly.pdbx_strand_id
1 'polypeptide(L)'
;LLTENAQFAMPEVGIGFFPDVGASHLLPGLGGSFGMYLALTGNRIRYGDALWSGLATHTIKAQDQAGFLDRLVATGDPEAALRGFSVPARRETDSPTLEAIARHFAQPSLSDIIGSLERAAPADAFAAKTLATIRTRSPTSLHVAWREISAGLTLSMDECMRMEFRILNRMLAGHDFYEGIRAAIIDKGSSPQWR
;
A
#
# COMPACT_ATOMS: atom_id res chain seq x y z
N LEU A 1 -12.91 -5.76 -7.74
CA LEU A 1 -14.18 -5.94 -7.02
C LEU A 1 -13.88 -6.17 -5.54
N LEU A 2 -14.43 -5.39 -4.62
CA LEU A 2 -14.25 -5.56 -3.17
C LEU A 2 -15.59 -5.57 -2.42
N THR A 3 -15.59 -6.05 -1.18
CA THR A 3 -16.74 -5.98 -0.26
C THR A 3 -16.39 -5.13 0.95
N GLU A 4 -17.38 -4.79 1.77
CA GLU A 4 -17.22 -4.02 2.99
C GLU A 4 -16.25 -4.64 4.01
N ASN A 5 -15.94 -5.93 3.87
CA ASN A 5 -15.01 -6.68 4.71
C ASN A 5 -13.55 -6.61 4.23
N ALA A 6 -13.32 -6.12 3.01
CA ALA A 6 -11.98 -6.10 2.42
C ALA A 6 -11.07 -5.09 3.11
N GLN A 7 -9.82 -5.51 3.34
CA GLN A 7 -8.72 -4.65 3.74
C GLN A 7 -7.54 -4.86 2.79
N PHE A 8 -6.93 -3.77 2.37
CA PHE A 8 -5.72 -3.77 1.56
C PHE A 8 -4.59 -3.11 2.32
N ALA A 9 -3.40 -3.69 2.26
CA ALA A 9 -2.15 -3.11 2.72
C ALA A 9 -0.98 -3.79 2.00
N MET A 10 0.13 -3.07 1.92
CA MET A 10 1.44 -3.58 1.54
C MET A 10 2.38 -3.46 2.76
N PRO A 11 2.33 -4.39 3.73
CA PRO A 11 3.05 -4.28 5.00
C PRO A 11 4.55 -4.66 4.91
N GLU A 12 5.08 -4.93 3.72
CA GLU A 12 6.39 -5.55 3.46
C GLU A 12 7.55 -4.77 4.07
N VAL A 13 7.50 -3.43 4.05
CA VAL A 13 8.51 -2.57 4.70
C VAL A 13 8.63 -2.80 6.21
N GLY A 14 7.57 -3.33 6.83
CA GLY A 14 7.54 -3.70 8.25
C GLY A 14 8.24 -5.01 8.57
N ILE A 15 8.50 -5.85 7.58
CA ILE A 15 9.19 -7.14 7.72
C ILE A 15 10.55 -7.16 7.00
N GLY A 16 11.11 -5.98 6.69
CA GLY A 16 12.41 -5.90 6.03
C GLY A 16 12.37 -6.28 4.55
N PHE A 17 11.22 -6.09 3.89
CA PHE A 17 11.01 -6.33 2.47
C PHE A 17 10.42 -5.10 1.77
N PHE A 18 10.11 -5.19 0.49
CA PHE A 18 9.56 -4.07 -0.31
C PHE A 18 8.17 -4.42 -0.88
N PRO A 19 7.33 -3.44 -1.21
CA PRO A 19 6.08 -3.67 -1.92
C PRO A 19 6.31 -4.38 -3.27
N ASP A 20 5.96 -5.66 -3.34
CA ASP A 20 6.21 -6.51 -4.51
C ASP A 20 4.92 -6.81 -5.30
N VAL A 21 4.97 -7.81 -6.18
CA VAL A 21 3.85 -8.30 -7.01
C VAL A 21 3.24 -7.20 -7.90
N GLY A 22 4.09 -6.33 -8.43
CA GLY A 22 3.69 -5.22 -9.30
C GLY A 22 3.16 -4.02 -8.53
N ALA A 23 3.38 -3.93 -7.22
CA ALA A 23 3.04 -2.73 -6.46
C ALA A 23 3.76 -1.49 -7.00
N SER A 24 4.97 -1.65 -7.56
CA SER A 24 5.67 -0.56 -8.25
C SER A 24 4.92 -0.06 -9.49
N HIS A 25 4.06 -0.86 -10.12
CA HIS A 25 3.17 -0.41 -11.21
C HIS A 25 1.83 0.11 -10.69
N LEU A 26 1.27 -0.54 -9.67
CA LEU A 26 -0.08 -0.26 -9.15
C LEU A 26 -0.14 1.01 -8.28
N LEU A 27 0.73 1.10 -7.28
CA LEU A 27 0.67 2.14 -6.26
C LEU A 27 0.87 3.57 -6.82
N PRO A 28 1.76 3.82 -7.80
CA PRO A 28 1.89 5.16 -8.37
C PRO A 28 0.59 5.70 -9.00
N GLY A 29 -0.32 4.81 -9.42
CA GLY A 29 -1.61 5.16 -10.00
C GLY A 29 -2.70 5.54 -9.00
N LEU A 30 -2.49 5.36 -7.68
CA LEU A 30 -3.56 5.49 -6.67
C LEU A 30 -3.94 6.93 -6.26
N GLY A 31 -3.60 7.91 -7.10
CA GLY A 31 -3.95 9.32 -6.90
C GLY A 31 -2.95 10.08 -6.03
N GLY A 32 -2.30 11.09 -6.62
CA GLY A 32 -1.34 11.94 -5.93
C GLY A 32 -0.23 11.14 -5.24
N SER A 33 -0.02 11.38 -3.95
CA SER A 33 0.99 10.69 -3.14
C SER A 33 0.44 9.55 -2.29
N PHE A 34 -0.80 9.12 -2.53
CA PHE A 34 -1.46 8.11 -1.71
C PHE A 34 -0.76 6.75 -1.79
N GLY A 35 -0.35 6.31 -2.98
CA GLY A 35 0.41 5.08 -3.14
C GLY A 35 1.77 5.08 -2.43
N MET A 36 2.49 6.20 -2.49
CA MET A 36 3.77 6.37 -1.77
C MET A 36 3.56 6.30 -0.25
N TYR A 37 2.48 6.90 0.26
CA TYR A 37 2.10 6.78 1.67
C TYR A 37 1.85 5.32 2.07
N LEU A 38 1.10 4.55 1.26
CA LEU A 38 0.86 3.14 1.53
C LEU A 38 2.15 2.31 1.51
N ALA A 39 3.01 2.52 0.51
CA ALA A 39 4.28 1.83 0.36
C ALA A 39 5.23 2.01 1.56
N LEU A 40 5.35 3.24 2.08
CA LEU A 40 6.31 3.54 3.15
C LEU A 40 5.77 3.25 4.56
N THR A 41 4.45 3.24 4.73
CA THR A 41 3.83 3.03 6.06
C THR A 41 3.34 1.61 6.27
N GLY A 42 2.95 0.91 5.19
CA GLY A 42 2.18 -0.33 5.24
C GLY A 42 0.78 -0.13 5.84
N ASN A 43 0.23 1.08 5.79
CA ASN A 43 -1.07 1.37 6.36
C ASN A 43 -2.18 0.57 5.65
N ARG A 44 -3.20 0.18 6.42
CA ARG A 44 -4.36 -0.54 5.90
C ARG A 44 -5.42 0.45 5.44
N ILE A 45 -5.95 0.20 4.26
CA ILE A 45 -7.14 0.87 3.73
C ILE A 45 -8.26 -0.14 3.54
N ARG A 46 -9.49 0.36 3.52
CA ARG A 46 -10.69 -0.45 3.31
C ARG A 46 -11.28 -0.20 1.93
N TYR A 47 -12.29 -0.98 1.60
CA TYR A 47 -12.98 -0.97 0.30
C TYR A 47 -13.40 0.42 -0.21
N GLY A 48 -13.82 1.33 0.67
CA GLY A 48 -14.19 2.70 0.28
C GLY A 48 -13.03 3.53 -0.26
N ASP A 49 -11.88 3.48 0.41
CA ASP A 49 -10.65 4.12 -0.07
C ASP A 49 -10.09 3.43 -1.30
N ALA A 50 -10.15 2.10 -1.35
CA ALA A 50 -9.72 1.33 -2.51
C ALA A 50 -10.54 1.67 -3.76
N LEU A 51 -11.86 1.85 -3.62
CA LEU A 51 -12.71 2.31 -4.72
C LEU A 51 -12.37 3.74 -5.15
N TRP A 52 -12.22 4.65 -4.18
CA TRP A 52 -11.90 6.05 -4.45
C TRP A 52 -10.53 6.22 -5.12
N SER A 53 -9.52 5.46 -4.71
CA SER A 53 -8.16 5.55 -5.23
C SER A 53 -7.97 4.82 -6.55
N GLY A 54 -9.00 4.15 -7.08
CA GLY A 54 -8.93 3.34 -8.29
C GLY A 54 -8.27 1.97 -8.12
N LEU A 55 -7.93 1.57 -6.88
CA LEU A 55 -7.42 0.23 -6.57
C LEU A 55 -8.50 -0.85 -6.81
N ALA A 56 -9.76 -0.51 -6.53
CA ALA A 56 -10.92 -1.33 -6.84
C ALA A 56 -11.78 -0.64 -7.89
N THR A 57 -12.27 -1.40 -8.86
CA THR A 57 -13.19 -0.88 -9.90
C THR A 57 -14.64 -0.84 -9.45
N HIS A 58 -15.04 -1.76 -8.57
CA HIS A 58 -16.40 -1.96 -8.12
C HIS A 58 -16.42 -2.47 -6.68
N THR A 59 -17.53 -2.19 -5.99
CA THR A 59 -17.83 -2.75 -4.67
C THR A 59 -19.20 -3.43 -4.66
N ILE A 60 -19.34 -4.54 -3.92
CA ILE A 60 -20.60 -5.27 -3.70
C ILE A 60 -20.78 -5.53 -2.21
N LYS A 61 -21.98 -5.88 -1.75
CA LYS A 61 -22.16 -6.34 -0.37
C LYS A 61 -21.60 -7.76 -0.20
N ALA A 62 -21.03 -8.06 0.95
CA ALA A 62 -20.49 -9.39 1.24
C ALA A 62 -21.56 -10.50 1.11
N GLN A 63 -22.78 -10.23 1.58
CA GLN A 63 -23.91 -11.16 1.46
C GLN A 63 -24.30 -11.48 0.00
N ASP A 64 -23.96 -10.61 -0.95
CA ASP A 64 -24.37 -10.76 -2.35
C ASP A 64 -23.32 -11.52 -3.20
N GLN A 65 -22.18 -11.91 -2.60
CA GLN A 65 -21.08 -12.58 -3.31
C GLN A 65 -21.50 -13.90 -3.97
N ALA A 66 -22.31 -14.71 -3.28
CA ALA A 66 -22.80 -15.98 -3.82
C ALA A 66 -23.68 -15.76 -5.06
N GLY A 67 -24.66 -14.84 -4.97
CA GLY A 67 -25.54 -14.51 -6.08
C GLY A 67 -24.80 -13.88 -7.27
N PHE A 68 -23.77 -13.06 -7.01
CA PHE A 68 -22.89 -12.55 -8.05
C PHE A 68 -22.15 -13.68 -8.79
N LEU A 69 -21.58 -14.63 -8.05
CA LEU A 69 -20.87 -15.77 -8.63
C LEU A 69 -21.79 -16.65 -9.47
N ASP A 70 -22.97 -16.99 -8.95
CA ASP A 70 -23.96 -17.80 -9.66
C ASP A 70 -24.34 -17.14 -11.01
N ARG A 71 -24.56 -15.83 -10.99
CA ARG A 71 -24.87 -15.07 -12.20
C ARG A 71 -23.70 -15.04 -13.17
N LEU A 72 -22.47 -14.86 -12.69
CA LEU A 72 -21.27 -14.86 -13.52
C LEU A 72 -21.08 -16.21 -14.22
N VAL A 73 -21.29 -17.32 -13.50
CA VAL A 73 -21.22 -18.67 -14.07
C VAL A 73 -22.30 -18.87 -15.14
N ALA A 74 -23.52 -18.40 -14.88
CA ALA A 74 -24.64 -18.54 -15.81
C ALA A 74 -24.49 -17.69 -17.09
N THR A 75 -23.97 -16.46 -16.98
CA THR A 75 -23.90 -15.53 -18.12
C THR A 75 -22.55 -15.56 -18.84
N GLY A 76 -21.46 -15.89 -18.16
CA GLY A 76 -20.09 -15.75 -18.68
C GLY A 76 -19.65 -14.30 -18.93
N ASP A 77 -20.48 -13.33 -18.55
CA ASP A 77 -20.26 -11.89 -18.77
C ASP A 77 -20.12 -11.17 -17.41
N PRO A 78 -18.91 -10.72 -17.04
CA PRO A 78 -18.65 -10.00 -15.80
C PRO A 78 -19.44 -8.70 -15.63
N GLU A 79 -19.60 -7.94 -16.70
CA GLU A 79 -20.34 -6.67 -16.65
C GLU A 79 -21.82 -6.95 -16.43
N ALA A 80 -22.39 -7.94 -17.13
CA ALA A 80 -23.76 -8.37 -16.89
C ALA A 80 -23.98 -8.95 -15.50
N ALA A 81 -23.00 -9.69 -14.98
CA ALA A 81 -23.07 -10.26 -13.64
C ALA A 81 -23.09 -9.17 -12.58
N LEU A 82 -22.26 -8.12 -12.72
CA LEU A 82 -22.17 -7.01 -11.76
C LEU A 82 -23.41 -6.10 -11.74
N ARG A 83 -24.17 -6.02 -12.85
CA ARG A 83 -25.38 -5.18 -12.93
C ARG A 83 -26.39 -5.54 -11.85
N GLY A 84 -26.60 -4.64 -10.89
CA GLY A 84 -27.55 -4.81 -9.78
C GLY A 84 -26.93 -5.29 -8.47
N PHE A 85 -25.65 -5.69 -8.45
CA PHE A 85 -24.90 -5.93 -7.22
C PHE A 85 -23.98 -4.78 -6.84
N SER A 86 -23.52 -4.01 -7.84
CA SER A 86 -22.63 -2.87 -7.58
C SER A 86 -23.29 -1.86 -6.63
N VAL A 87 -22.60 -1.57 -5.52
CA VAL A 87 -22.99 -0.56 -4.55
C VAL A 87 -21.91 0.51 -4.47
N PRO A 88 -22.26 1.80 -4.30
CA PRO A 88 -21.25 2.81 -4.04
C PRO A 88 -20.62 2.61 -2.66
N ALA A 89 -19.32 2.86 -2.56
CA ALA A 89 -18.62 2.96 -1.28
C ALA A 89 -18.11 4.38 -1.08
N ARG A 90 -18.32 4.94 0.11
CA ARG A 90 -17.76 6.25 0.46
C ARG A 90 -16.30 6.09 0.83
N ARG A 91 -15.47 7.05 0.42
CA ARG A 91 -14.09 7.19 0.89
C ARG A 91 -14.08 7.24 2.42
N GLU A 92 -13.20 6.48 3.03
CA GLU A 92 -13.11 6.33 4.49
C GLU A 92 -12.02 7.22 5.10
N THR A 93 -10.95 7.49 4.35
CA THR A 93 -9.95 8.49 4.72
C THR A 93 -10.55 9.90 4.54
N ASP A 94 -10.46 10.73 5.57
CA ASP A 94 -10.99 12.09 5.54
C ASP A 94 -10.12 13.05 4.70
N SER A 95 -10.70 14.20 4.32
CA SER A 95 -9.98 15.17 3.47
C SER A 95 -8.72 15.73 4.13
N PRO A 96 -8.73 16.12 5.43
CA PRO A 96 -7.51 16.61 6.09
C PRO A 96 -6.36 15.60 6.07
N THR A 97 -6.64 14.30 6.26
CA THR A 97 -5.61 13.27 6.19
C THR A 97 -5.03 13.16 4.77
N LEU A 98 -5.86 13.21 3.73
CA LEU A 98 -5.38 13.17 2.35
C LEU A 98 -4.55 14.40 1.97
N GLU A 99 -4.95 15.58 2.44
CA GLU A 99 -4.17 16.81 2.27
C GLU A 99 -2.81 16.71 2.96
N ALA A 100 -2.76 16.12 4.16
CA ALA A 100 -1.51 15.85 4.85
C ALA A 100 -0.64 14.82 4.10
N ILE A 101 -1.24 13.75 3.58
CA ILE A 101 -0.54 12.77 2.73
C ILE A 101 0.06 13.46 1.50
N ALA A 102 -0.73 14.24 0.76
CA ALA A 102 -0.27 14.97 -0.41
C ALA A 102 0.86 15.95 -0.06
N ARG A 103 0.77 16.64 1.08
CA ARG A 103 1.81 17.57 1.54
C ARG A 103 3.14 16.88 1.86
N HIS A 104 3.09 15.78 2.59
CA HIS A 104 4.29 15.14 3.15
C HIS A 104 4.91 14.10 2.22
N PHE A 105 4.13 13.40 1.40
CA PHE A 105 4.61 12.31 0.53
C PHE A 105 4.85 12.74 -0.93
N ALA A 106 4.60 14.01 -1.28
CA ALA A 106 4.98 14.59 -2.57
C ALA A 106 6.42 15.15 -2.59
N GLN A 107 7.18 14.98 -1.50
CA GLN A 107 8.54 15.51 -1.39
C GLN A 107 9.50 14.75 -2.32
N PRO A 108 10.58 15.39 -2.80
CA PRO A 108 11.41 14.85 -3.88
C PRO A 108 12.38 13.74 -3.47
N SER A 109 12.51 13.46 -2.17
CA SER A 109 13.33 12.38 -1.63
C SER A 109 12.73 11.78 -0.36
N LEU A 110 13.11 10.54 -0.02
CA LEU A 110 12.74 9.93 1.26
C LEU A 110 13.15 10.79 2.46
N SER A 111 14.36 11.37 2.41
CA SER A 111 14.86 12.27 3.46
C SER A 111 13.99 13.52 3.61
N ASP A 112 13.51 14.08 2.50
CA ASP A 112 12.61 15.24 2.54
C ASP A 112 11.21 14.87 3.05
N ILE A 113 10.69 13.68 2.72
CA ILE A 113 9.45 13.14 3.30
C ILE A 113 9.58 13.06 4.83
N ILE A 114 10.64 12.40 5.31
CA ILE A 114 10.89 12.23 6.74
C ILE A 114 11.07 13.59 7.42
N GLY A 115 11.89 14.48 6.86
CA GLY A 115 12.11 15.82 7.41
C GLY A 115 10.84 16.67 7.42
N SER A 116 9.96 16.52 6.43
CA SER A 116 8.66 17.18 6.38
C SER A 116 7.75 16.71 7.52
N LEU A 117 7.69 15.41 7.77
CA LEU A 117 6.94 14.83 8.89
C LEU A 117 7.54 15.25 10.26
N GLU A 118 8.87 15.26 10.39
CA GLU A 118 9.57 15.66 11.62
C GLU A 118 9.27 17.10 12.02
N ARG A 119 9.27 18.02 11.07
CA ARG A 119 8.93 19.44 11.34
C ARG A 119 7.48 19.63 11.77
N ALA A 120 6.55 18.82 11.22
CA ALA A 120 5.13 18.94 11.52
C ALA A 120 4.70 18.17 12.78
N ALA A 121 5.41 17.11 13.15
CA ALA A 121 5.06 16.22 14.26
C ALA A 121 4.75 16.91 15.62
N PRO A 122 5.41 18.02 16.02
CA PRO A 122 5.07 18.71 17.27
C PRO A 122 3.66 19.31 17.32
N ALA A 123 3.06 19.60 16.16
CA ALA A 123 1.77 20.29 16.05
C ALA A 123 0.71 19.49 15.27
N ASP A 124 1.08 18.40 14.59
CA ASP A 124 0.20 17.59 13.76
C ASP A 124 0.26 16.11 14.19
N ALA A 125 -0.88 15.60 14.68
CA ALA A 125 -1.02 14.23 15.14
C ALA A 125 -0.87 13.18 14.02
N PHE A 126 -1.28 13.51 12.78
CA PHE A 126 -1.09 12.63 11.63
C PHE A 126 0.41 12.49 11.33
N ALA A 127 1.13 13.61 11.31
CA ALA A 127 2.57 13.61 11.05
C ALA A 127 3.33 12.83 12.14
N ALA A 128 3.01 13.07 13.41
CA ALA A 128 3.62 12.37 14.55
C ALA A 128 3.41 10.85 14.48
N LYS A 129 2.16 10.41 14.26
CA LYS A 129 1.82 8.97 14.16
C LYS A 129 2.49 8.31 12.95
N THR A 130 2.49 8.99 11.81
CA THR A 130 3.08 8.48 10.57
C THR A 130 4.59 8.35 10.68
N LEU A 131 5.26 9.35 11.24
CA LEU A 131 6.70 9.32 11.51
C LEU A 131 7.07 8.20 12.47
N ALA A 132 6.31 8.04 13.57
CA ALA A 132 6.51 6.94 14.50
C ALA A 132 6.39 5.57 13.80
N THR A 133 5.43 5.43 12.89
CA THR A 133 5.26 4.21 12.09
C THR A 133 6.46 3.96 11.18
N ILE A 134 6.89 4.95 10.39
CA ILE A 134 8.03 4.84 9.48
C ILE A 134 9.31 4.45 10.23
N ARG A 135 9.55 5.01 11.42
CA ARG A 135 10.74 4.71 12.24
C ARG A 135 10.81 3.27 12.74
N THR A 136 9.71 2.52 12.71
CA THR A 136 9.73 1.08 13.05
C THR A 136 10.11 0.19 11.86
N ARG A 137 10.14 0.74 10.64
CA ARG A 137 10.39 -0.02 9.40
C ARG A 137 11.88 -0.17 9.14
N SER A 138 12.24 -1.15 8.30
CA SER A 138 13.63 -1.33 7.86
C SER A 138 14.10 -0.11 7.05
N PRO A 139 15.23 0.52 7.42
CA PRO A 139 15.78 1.66 6.66
C PRO A 139 16.09 1.32 5.21
N THR A 140 16.65 0.14 4.94
CA THR A 140 16.91 -0.35 3.57
C THR A 140 15.60 -0.48 2.80
N SER A 141 14.59 -1.09 3.42
CA SER A 141 13.28 -1.30 2.80
C SER A 141 12.58 0.01 2.44
N LEU A 142 12.65 1.03 3.31
CA LEU A 142 12.10 2.35 3.03
C LEU A 142 12.77 3.01 1.81
N HIS A 143 14.09 2.92 1.69
CA HIS A 143 14.82 3.48 0.54
C HIS A 143 14.48 2.75 -0.76
N VAL A 144 14.39 1.42 -0.70
CA VAL A 144 13.99 0.59 -1.84
C VAL A 144 12.56 0.91 -2.28
N ALA A 145 11.60 0.89 -1.35
CA ALA A 145 10.19 1.19 -1.62
C ALA A 145 10.01 2.62 -2.17
N TRP A 146 10.68 3.62 -1.61
CA TRP A 146 10.62 4.97 -2.17
C TRP A 146 11.15 4.99 -3.62
N ARG A 147 12.31 4.37 -3.86
CA ARG A 147 12.96 4.39 -5.17
C ARG A 147 12.16 3.64 -6.24
N GLU A 148 11.59 2.49 -5.91
CA GLU A 148 10.85 1.65 -6.85
C GLU A 148 9.50 2.28 -7.22
N ILE A 149 8.80 2.88 -6.26
CA ILE A 149 7.49 3.52 -6.50
C ILE A 149 7.70 4.78 -7.33
N SER A 150 8.74 5.56 -7.05
CA SER A 150 9.12 6.70 -7.88
C SER A 150 9.54 6.27 -9.30
N ALA A 151 10.25 5.15 -9.46
CA ALA A 151 10.62 4.65 -10.78
C ALA A 151 9.41 4.15 -11.56
N GLY A 152 8.50 3.44 -10.88
CA GLY A 152 7.32 2.81 -11.46
C GLY A 152 6.34 3.77 -12.15
N LEU A 153 6.37 5.07 -11.80
CA LEU A 153 5.60 6.12 -12.48
C LEU A 153 5.78 6.15 -14.00
N THR A 154 6.95 5.75 -14.49
CA THR A 154 7.29 5.81 -15.93
C THR A 154 7.53 4.44 -16.56
N LEU A 155 7.37 3.36 -15.80
CA LEU A 155 7.66 2.00 -16.26
C LEU A 155 6.39 1.26 -16.64
N SER A 156 6.49 0.41 -17.66
CA SER A 156 5.48 -0.59 -17.96
C SER A 156 5.44 -1.68 -16.89
N MET A 157 4.34 -2.45 -16.84
CA MET A 157 4.21 -3.57 -15.91
C MET A 157 5.37 -4.59 -16.03
N ASP A 158 5.80 -4.92 -17.26
CA ASP A 158 6.90 -5.86 -17.48
C ASP A 158 8.24 -5.31 -16.94
N GLU A 159 8.49 -4.02 -17.11
CA GLU A 159 9.69 -3.36 -16.56
C GLU A 159 9.65 -3.29 -15.03
N CYS A 160 8.48 -3.00 -14.45
CA CYS A 160 8.25 -3.07 -13.00
C CYS A 160 8.57 -4.47 -12.47
N MET A 161 8.01 -5.53 -13.07
CA MET A 161 8.26 -6.90 -12.64
C MET A 161 9.75 -7.29 -12.75
N ARG A 162 10.46 -6.83 -13.79
CA ARG A 162 11.91 -7.05 -13.92
C ARG A 162 12.70 -6.32 -12.85
N MET A 163 12.30 -5.09 -12.50
CA MET A 163 12.90 -4.31 -11.42
C MET A 163 12.68 -5.01 -10.07
N GLU A 164 11.44 -5.35 -9.75
CA GLU A 164 11.06 -6.03 -8.50
C GLU A 164 11.79 -7.38 -8.37
N PHE A 165 11.89 -8.16 -9.45
CA PHE A 165 12.64 -9.42 -9.42
C PHE A 165 14.12 -9.22 -9.04
N ARG A 166 14.76 -8.16 -9.53
CA ARG A 166 16.16 -7.83 -9.17
C ARG A 166 16.27 -7.38 -7.72
N ILE A 167 15.31 -6.56 -7.25
CA ILE A 167 15.24 -6.10 -5.86
C ILE A 167 15.09 -7.31 -4.93
N LEU A 168 14.14 -8.20 -5.21
CA LEU A 168 13.89 -9.43 -4.45
C LEU A 168 15.16 -10.26 -4.29
N ASN A 169 15.85 -10.57 -5.39
CA ASN A 169 17.08 -11.36 -5.33
C ASN A 169 18.16 -10.69 -4.46
N ARG A 170 18.24 -9.36 -4.47
CA ARG A 170 19.20 -8.63 -3.64
C ARG A 170 18.80 -8.61 -2.16
N MET A 171 17.52 -8.44 -1.86
CA MET A 171 17.02 -8.40 -0.48
C MET A 171 17.08 -9.77 0.20
N LEU A 172 16.90 -10.87 -0.54
CA LEU A 172 17.07 -12.23 -0.01
C LEU A 172 18.51 -12.57 0.41
N ALA A 173 19.50 -11.82 -0.09
CA ALA A 173 20.89 -11.92 0.37
C ALA A 173 21.20 -11.00 1.57
N GLY A 174 20.24 -10.16 1.96
CA GLY A 174 20.36 -9.20 3.05
C GLY A 174 19.95 -9.76 4.41
N HIS A 175 20.19 -8.95 5.45
CA HIS A 175 19.86 -9.28 6.83
C HIS A 175 18.39 -9.01 7.17
N ASP A 176 17.90 -7.81 6.82
CA ASP A 176 16.64 -7.27 7.32
C ASP A 176 15.43 -8.14 7.00
N PHE A 177 15.38 -8.78 5.84
CA PHE A 177 14.28 -9.68 5.49
C PHE A 177 14.10 -10.81 6.51
N TYR A 178 15.18 -11.54 6.83
CA TYR A 178 15.11 -12.65 7.79
C TYR A 178 14.85 -12.17 9.21
N GLU A 179 15.43 -11.03 9.59
CA GLU A 179 15.21 -10.43 10.90
C GLU A 179 13.75 -9.97 11.08
N GLY A 180 13.17 -9.35 10.05
CA GLY A 180 11.77 -8.93 10.05
C GLY A 180 10.82 -10.13 10.13
N ILE A 181 11.09 -11.21 9.38
CA ILE A 181 10.33 -12.46 9.47
C ILE A 181 10.43 -13.08 10.86
N ARG A 182 11.64 -13.14 11.45
CA ARG A 182 11.85 -13.61 12.83
C ARG A 182 10.97 -12.81 13.79
N ALA A 183 11.06 -11.49 13.73
CA ALA A 183 10.36 -10.61 14.66
C ALA A 183 8.83 -10.67 14.53
N ALA A 184 8.31 -10.70 13.30
CA ALA A 184 6.88 -10.63 13.02
C ALA A 184 6.15 -11.97 13.14
N ILE A 185 6.78 -13.07 12.71
CA ILE A 185 6.09 -14.37 12.53
C ILE A 185 6.56 -15.42 13.54
N ILE A 186 7.86 -15.47 13.83
CA ILE A 186 8.47 -16.50 14.67
C ILE A 186 8.36 -16.12 16.14
N ASP A 187 8.98 -14.99 16.50
CA ASP A 187 9.08 -14.48 17.88
C ASP A 187 7.95 -13.49 18.22
N LYS A 188 6.91 -13.45 17.36
CA LYS A 188 5.64 -12.72 17.45
C LYS A 188 5.64 -11.56 18.47
N GLY A 189 6.00 -10.38 17.99
CA GLY A 189 5.91 -9.14 18.77
C GLY A 189 7.24 -8.66 19.35
N SER A 190 8.34 -9.37 19.08
CA SER A 190 9.67 -8.80 19.32
C SER A 190 9.96 -7.65 18.34
N SER A 191 10.79 -6.69 18.75
CA SER A 191 11.23 -5.60 17.88
C SER A 191 12.37 -6.08 16.98
N PRO A 192 12.29 -5.86 15.65
CA PRO A 192 13.36 -6.19 14.73
C PRO A 192 14.59 -5.28 14.91
N GLN A 193 15.77 -5.86 14.75
CA GLN A 193 17.07 -5.18 14.83
C GLN A 193 17.65 -4.95 13.43
N TRP A 194 17.17 -3.91 12.74
CA TRP A 194 17.59 -3.57 11.38
C TRP A 194 19.08 -3.24 11.24
N ARG A 195 19.67 -3.49 10.05
CA ARG A 195 21.09 -3.23 9.73
C ARG A 195 21.32 -2.62 8.37
#